data_AF-A0A9P3KEL1-F1
#
_entry.id   AF-A0A9P3KEL1-F1
#
_cell.length_a   1.000
_cell.length_b   1.000
_cell.length_c   1.000
_cell.angle_alpha   90.00
_cell.angle_beta   90.00
_cell.angle_gamma   90.00
#
_symmetry.space_group_name_H-M   'P 1'
#
loop_
_entity.id
_entity.type
_entity.pdbx_description
1 polymer ?
#
loop_
_entity_poly.entity_id
_entity_poly.type
_entity_poly.pdbx_seq_one_letter_code
_entity_poly.pdbx_strand_id
1 'polypeptide(L)'
;MVEECEPTTDPEVMAHNMESQHRYICWRSVKDPGRPLLTRLFGSEKCEEFIEGFLFAGSHELGTKAFLDYFPDYRMEDGSIAKKRSMKGKAYSSRPWDASGKLIL
;
A
#
# COMPACT_ATOMS: atom_id res chain seq x y z
N MET A 1 7.59 9.12 19.73
CA MET A 1 6.66 9.17 18.58
C MET A 1 5.21 8.93 18.97
N VAL A 2 4.78 7.72 19.35
CA VAL A 2 3.35 7.49 19.72
C VAL A 2 2.99 8.16 21.06
N GLU A 3 3.86 8.05 22.06
CA GLU A 3 3.68 8.67 23.39
C GLU A 3 3.63 10.21 23.34
N GLU A 4 4.19 10.81 22.29
CA GLU A 4 4.27 12.26 22.09
C GLU A 4 3.24 12.75 21.05
N CYS A 5 2.37 11.85 20.57
CA CYS A 5 1.40 12.17 19.53
C CYS A 5 0.20 12.88 20.14
N GLU A 6 -0.08 14.09 19.66
CA GLU A 6 -1.30 14.83 20.00
C GLU A 6 -2.41 14.53 18.97
N PRO A 7 -3.68 14.43 19.39
CA PRO A 7 -4.79 14.22 18.46
C PRO A 7 -4.86 15.31 17.40
N THR A 8 -5.00 14.91 16.13
CA THR A 8 -5.31 15.85 15.05
C THR A 8 -6.77 16.27 15.16
N THR A 9 -7.03 17.58 15.23
CA THR A 9 -8.38 18.15 15.34
C THR A 9 -8.83 18.89 14.08
N ASP A 10 -7.90 19.26 13.21
CA ASP A 10 -8.19 19.91 11.94
C ASP A 10 -8.83 18.90 10.95
N PRO A 11 -10.06 19.13 10.47
CA PRO A 11 -10.75 18.20 9.58
C PRO A 11 -10.04 17.96 8.25
N GLU A 12 -9.36 18.95 7.68
CA GLU A 12 -8.64 18.81 6.42
C GLU A 12 -7.40 17.93 6.61
N VAL A 13 -6.68 18.14 7.72
CA VAL A 13 -5.52 17.31 8.07
C VAL A 13 -5.96 15.88 8.38
N MET A 14 -7.07 15.68 9.10
CA MET A 14 -7.64 14.35 9.33
C MET A 14 -7.99 13.64 8.03
N ALA A 15 -8.69 14.32 7.11
CA ALA A 15 -9.04 13.76 5.81
C ALA A 15 -7.79 13.38 5.00
N HIS A 16 -6.76 14.24 5.02
CA HIS A 16 -5.48 13.95 4.38
C HIS A 16 -4.76 12.74 4.98
N ASN A 17 -4.75 12.63 6.31
CA ASN A 17 -4.13 11.50 7.02
C ASN A 17 -4.85 10.19 6.71
N MET A 18 -6.20 10.20 6.73
CA MET A 18 -7.02 9.04 6.37
C MET A 18 -6.77 8.60 4.93
N GLU A 19 -6.80 9.54 3.98
CA GLU A 19 -6.53 9.27 2.56
C GLU A 19 -5.12 8.70 2.34
N SER A 20 -4.12 9.22 3.06
CA SER A 20 -2.74 8.76 2.99
C SER A 20 -2.59 7.33 3.52
N GLN A 21 -3.25 7.01 4.63
CA GLN A 21 -3.28 5.67 5.20
C GLN A 21 -4.03 4.70 4.28
N HIS A 22 -5.18 5.11 3.75
CA HIS A 22 -5.98 4.32 2.80
C HIS A 22 -5.16 3.99 1.55
N ARG A 23 -4.48 4.97 0.95
CA ARG A 23 -3.58 4.76 -0.20
C ARG A 23 -2.48 3.73 0.10
N TYR A 24 -1.87 3.78 1.28
CA TYR A 24 -0.85 2.81 1.70
C TYR A 24 -1.43 1.40 1.83
N ILE A 25 -2.59 1.28 2.48
CA ILE A 25 -3.30 0.00 2.66
C ILE A 25 -3.69 -0.60 1.31
N CYS A 26 -4.30 0.18 0.39
CA CYS A 26 -4.64 -0.28 -0.96
C CYS A 26 -3.41 -0.79 -1.72
N TRP A 27 -2.26 -0.12 -1.58
CA TRP A 27 -1.04 -0.58 -2.20
C TRP A 27 -0.60 -1.94 -1.67
N ARG A 28 -0.53 -2.07 -0.34
CA ARG A 28 -0.06 -3.28 0.32
C ARG A 28 -1.01 -4.45 0.05
N SER A 29 -2.32 -4.26 0.18
CA SER A 29 -3.29 -5.32 -0.07
C SER A 29 -3.10 -5.92 -1.48
N VAL A 30 -2.86 -5.11 -2.51
CA VAL A 30 -2.69 -5.61 -3.88
C VAL A 30 -1.27 -6.15 -4.16
N LYS A 31 -0.22 -5.49 -3.65
CA LYS A 31 1.17 -5.71 -4.12
C LYS A 31 2.12 -6.33 -3.09
N ASP A 32 1.62 -6.76 -1.93
CA ASP A 32 2.45 -7.35 -0.87
C ASP A 32 3.31 -8.52 -1.37
N PRO A 33 4.62 -8.55 -1.07
CA PRO A 33 5.50 -9.62 -1.51
C PRO A 33 5.23 -10.98 -0.86
N GLY A 34 4.56 -11.02 0.31
CA GLY A 34 4.22 -12.22 1.07
C GLY A 34 2.99 -12.96 0.54
N ARG A 35 2.15 -12.31 -0.28
CA ARG A 35 0.94 -12.91 -0.86
C ARG A 35 1.16 -14.30 -1.48
N PRO A 36 2.18 -14.56 -2.32
CA PRO A 36 2.40 -15.91 -2.88
C PRO A 36 2.69 -16.99 -1.82
N LEU A 37 3.36 -16.62 -0.72
CA LEU A 37 3.61 -17.55 0.38
C LEU A 37 2.31 -17.89 1.12
N LEU A 38 1.51 -16.87 1.45
CA LEU A 38 0.23 -17.04 2.12
C LEU A 38 -0.75 -17.87 1.28
N THR A 39 -0.84 -17.59 -0.03
CA THR A 39 -1.66 -18.38 -0.97
C THR A 39 -1.21 -19.85 -1.00
N ARG A 40 0.10 -20.12 -0.96
CA ARG A 40 0.63 -21.50 -0.94
C ARG A 40 0.31 -22.23 0.36
N LEU A 41 0.27 -21.53 1.50
CA LEU A 41 0.02 -22.13 2.82
C LEU A 41 -1.47 -22.34 3.10
N PHE A 42 -2.32 -21.40 2.68
CA PHE A 42 -3.72 -21.35 3.12
C PHE A 42 -4.75 -21.42 1.99
N GLY A 43 -4.31 -21.42 0.73
CA GLY A 43 -5.18 -21.28 -0.44
C GLY A 43 -5.47 -19.81 -0.77
N SER A 44 -6.04 -19.56 -1.94
CA SER A 44 -6.31 -18.19 -2.42
C SER A 44 -7.36 -17.47 -1.57
N GLU A 45 -8.48 -18.14 -1.27
CA GLU A 45 -9.60 -17.53 -0.53
C GLU A 45 -9.18 -17.03 0.85
N LYS A 46 -8.59 -17.89 1.68
CA LYS A 46 -8.09 -17.52 3.01
C LYS A 46 -6.94 -16.51 2.96
N CYS A 47 -6.16 -16.49 1.88
CA CYS A 47 -5.11 -15.49 1.69
C CYS A 47 -5.72 -14.10 1.47
N GLU A 48 -6.76 -13.97 0.64
CA GLU A 48 -7.46 -12.69 0.44
C GLU A 48 -8.13 -12.25 1.74
N GLU A 49 -8.86 -13.14 2.42
CA GLU A 49 -9.51 -12.83 3.71
C GLU A 49 -8.48 -12.34 4.75
N PHE A 50 -7.32 -12.97 4.85
CA PHE A 50 -6.28 -12.58 5.79
C PHE A 50 -5.61 -11.25 5.42
N ILE A 51 -5.41 -10.98 4.13
CA ILE A 51 -4.78 -9.74 3.67
C ILE A 51 -5.73 -8.56 3.87
N GLU A 52 -6.99 -8.69 3.44
CA GLU A 52 -7.97 -7.60 3.46
C GLU A 52 -8.65 -7.44 4.83
N GLY A 53 -8.95 -8.55 5.51
CA GLY A 53 -9.67 -8.55 6.79
C GLY A 53 -8.77 -8.43 8.02
N PHE A 54 -7.45 -8.63 7.89
CA PHE A 54 -6.53 -8.58 9.04
C PHE A 54 -5.27 -7.74 8.78
N LEU A 55 -4.41 -8.13 7.84
CA LEU A 55 -3.11 -7.46 7.67
C LEU A 55 -3.25 -5.99 7.24
N PHE A 56 -4.21 -5.71 6.37
CA PHE A 56 -4.47 -4.37 5.85
C PHE A 56 -5.97 -4.04 5.92
N ALA A 57 -6.60 -4.37 7.05
CA ALA A 57 -7.95 -3.92 7.36
C ALA A 57 -8.04 -2.39 7.28
N GLY A 58 -9.13 -1.86 6.73
CA GLY A 58 -9.29 -0.44 6.44
C GLY A 58 -9.40 -0.09 4.96
N SER A 59 -9.17 -1.05 4.04
CA SER A 59 -9.25 -0.79 2.59
C SER A 59 -10.67 -0.50 2.08
N HIS A 60 -11.71 -0.81 2.86
CA HIS A 60 -13.10 -0.52 2.51
C HIS A 60 -13.73 0.51 3.45
N GLU A 61 -13.08 0.77 4.60
CA GLU A 61 -13.59 1.62 5.67
C GLU A 61 -12.99 3.03 5.64
N LEU A 62 -11.73 3.17 5.24
CA LEU A 62 -11.01 4.46 5.29
C LEU A 62 -11.19 5.32 4.03
N GLY A 63 -11.70 4.74 2.93
CA GLY A 63 -11.90 5.45 1.68
C GLY A 63 -12.64 4.62 0.64
N THR A 64 -12.97 5.25 -0.49
CA THR A 64 -13.74 4.64 -1.59
C THR A 64 -12.94 4.44 -2.87
N LYS A 65 -11.72 4.99 -2.95
CA LYS A 65 -10.84 4.87 -4.11
C LYS A 65 -10.31 3.44 -4.26
N ALA A 66 -10.36 2.92 -5.48
CA ALA A 66 -9.76 1.65 -5.82
C ALA A 66 -8.24 1.80 -6.06
N PHE A 67 -7.54 0.67 -6.13
CA PHE A 67 -6.09 0.64 -6.40
C PHE A 67 -5.69 1.45 -7.65
N LEU A 68 -6.45 1.34 -8.74
CA LEU A 68 -6.14 2.04 -9.99
C LEU A 68 -6.44 3.55 -9.96
N ASP A 69 -7.17 4.04 -8.96
CA ASP A 69 -7.36 5.48 -8.75
C ASP A 69 -6.09 6.10 -8.15
N TYR A 70 -5.38 5.36 -7.30
CA TYR A 70 -4.09 5.79 -6.73
C TYR A 70 -2.88 5.47 -7.60
N PHE A 71 -2.94 4.37 -8.34
CA PHE A 71 -1.81 3.82 -9.10
C PHE A 71 -2.21 3.53 -10.55
N PRO A 72 -2.59 4.56 -11.33
CA PRO A 72 -3.11 4.39 -12.70
C PRO A 72 -2.09 3.74 -13.64
N ASP A 73 -0.79 3.90 -13.38
CA ASP A 73 0.29 3.25 -14.14
C ASP A 73 0.18 1.72 -14.17
N TYR A 74 -0.59 1.10 -13.27
CA TYR A 74 -0.80 -0.35 -13.24
C TYR A 74 -2.00 -0.82 -14.08
N ARG A 75 -2.74 0.08 -14.72
CA ARG A 75 -3.89 -0.27 -15.55
C ARG A 75 -3.43 -0.95 -16.84
N MET A 76 -3.95 -2.13 -17.11
CA MET A 76 -3.80 -2.83 -18.38
C MET A 76 -4.86 -2.36 -19.39
N GLU A 77 -4.70 -2.67 -20.67
CA GLU A 77 -5.64 -2.28 -21.74
C GLU A 77 -7.07 -2.80 -21.49
N ASP A 78 -7.22 -3.97 -20.88
CA ASP A 78 -8.50 -4.58 -20.49
C ASP A 78 -9.09 -4.00 -19.19
N GLY A 79 -8.44 -2.99 -18.60
CA GLY A 79 -8.83 -2.38 -17.35
C GLY A 79 -8.41 -3.15 -16.09
N SER A 80 -7.77 -4.32 -16.23
CA SER A 80 -7.26 -5.10 -15.09
C SER A 80 -6.01 -4.48 -14.47
N ILE A 81 -5.65 -4.96 -13.28
CA ILE A 81 -4.41 -4.56 -12.60
C ILE A 81 -3.25 -5.43 -13.10
N ALA A 82 -2.17 -4.79 -13.56
CA ALA A 82 -0.98 -5.47 -14.04
C ALA A 82 -0.43 -6.46 -13.00
N LYS A 83 -0.15 -7.71 -13.41
CA LYS A 83 0.37 -8.76 -12.52
C LYS A 83 1.78 -8.46 -11.98
N LYS A 84 2.58 -7.65 -12.68
CA LYS A 84 3.92 -7.28 -12.21
C LYS A 84 3.85 -6.50 -10.90
N ARG A 85 4.83 -6.73 -10.01
CA ARG A 85 4.89 -6.07 -8.69
C ARG A 85 5.34 -4.62 -8.80
N SER A 86 6.34 -4.33 -9.64
CA SER A 86 6.84 -2.98 -9.93
C SER A 86 6.66 -2.67 -11.41
N MET A 87 5.97 -1.57 -11.74
CA MET A 87 5.91 -1.10 -13.14
C MET A 87 7.28 -0.63 -13.64
N LYS A 88 8.09 -0.04 -12.75
CA LYS A 88 9.41 0.55 -13.03
C LYS A 88 10.59 -0.43 -12.94
N GLY A 89 10.35 -1.65 -12.44
CA GLY A 89 11.43 -2.60 -12.12
C GLY A 89 12.09 -2.33 -10.77
N LYS A 90 13.20 -3.03 -10.50
CA LYS A 90 14.06 -2.82 -9.31
C LYS A 90 15.22 -1.91 -9.73
N ALA A 91 15.46 -0.83 -8.99
CA ALA A 91 16.41 0.20 -9.40
C ALA A 91 17.56 0.45 -8.40
N TYR A 92 17.37 0.18 -7.11
CA TYR A 92 18.34 0.57 -6.08
C TYR A 92 19.17 -0.62 -5.60
N SER A 93 20.41 -0.72 -6.11
CA SER A 93 21.40 -1.73 -5.71
C SER A 93 22.22 -1.32 -4.48
N SER A 94 22.29 -0.01 -4.20
CA SER A 94 22.89 0.58 -3.01
C SER A 94 21.86 1.39 -2.23
N ARG A 95 22.15 1.66 -0.95
CA ARG A 95 21.30 2.50 -0.11
C ARG A 95 21.17 3.90 -0.75
N PRO A 96 19.95 4.40 -1.00
CA PRO A 96 19.75 5.67 -1.71
C PRO A 96 19.79 6.91 -0.80
N TRP A 97 20.25 6.76 0.44
CA TRP A 97 20.41 7.85 1.40
C TRP A 97 21.84 7.93 1.87
N ASP A 98 22.35 9.15 2.03
CA ASP A 98 23.65 9.39 2.66
C ASP A 98 23.60 9.22 4.20
N ALA A 99 24.75 9.43 4.84
CA ALA A 99 24.90 9.30 6.29
C ALA A 99 24.07 10.32 7.10
N SER A 100 23.66 11.43 6.48
CA SER A 100 22.78 12.43 7.09
C SER A 100 21.29 12.12 6.92
N GLY A 101 20.94 11.10 6.14
CA GLY A 101 19.57 10.75 5.80
C GLY A 101 19.01 11.50 4.60
N LYS A 102 19.83 12.25 3.85
CA LYS A 102 19.39 12.92 2.62
C LYS A 102 19.31 11.91 1.49
N LEU A 103 18.24 11.99 0.69
CA LEU A 103 18.10 11.22 -0.55
C LEU A 103 19.15 11.70 -1.57
N ILE A 104 19.92 10.77 -2.15
CA ILE A 104 21.04 11.05 -3.08
C ILE A 104 20.85 10.46 -4.48
N LEU A 105 19.60 10.14 -4.82
CA LEU A 105 19.19 9.65 -6.14
C LEU A 105 18.73 10.79 -7.04
#